data_AF-A0A7V0L4C8-F1
#
_entry.id   AF-A0A7V0L4C8-F1
#
_cell.length_a   1.000
_cell.length_b   1.000
_cell.length_c   1.000
_cell.angle_alpha   90.00
_cell.angle_beta   90.00
_cell.angle_gamma   90.00
#
_symmetry.space_group_name_H-M   'P 1'
#
loop_
_entity.id
_entity.type
_entity.pdbx_description
1 polymer ?
#
loop_
_entity_poly.entity_id
_entity_poly.type
_entity_poly.pdbx_seq_one_letter_code
_entity_poly.pdbx_strand_id
1 'polypeptide(L)'
;MKMLKDLKIKILIMFVIALGTVTCVSAAEPAKAFTIARVWYQGGGDWYNDPSVIPNLLKYIAGATGMRVATTEARIKLTDERLFSYPILYLTGHGN
;
A
#
# COMPACT_ATOMS: atom_id res chain seq x y z
N MET A 1 -54.24 -9.20 19.73
CA MET A 1 -53.04 -10.03 19.43
C MET A 1 -52.45 -9.79 18.03
N LYS A 2 -53.27 -9.76 16.96
CA LYS A 2 -52.83 -9.60 15.55
C LYS A 2 -52.08 -8.28 15.29
N MET A 3 -52.66 -7.17 15.72
CA MET A 3 -52.08 -5.81 15.57
C MET A 3 -50.68 -5.64 16.20
N LEU A 4 -50.40 -6.35 17.31
CA LEU A 4 -49.09 -6.29 17.97
C LEU A 4 -48.01 -7.08 17.21
N LYS A 5 -48.40 -8.16 16.51
CA LYS A 5 -47.50 -8.93 15.64
C LYS A 5 -47.15 -8.12 14.39
N ASP A 6 -48.14 -7.45 13.80
CA ASP A 6 -47.97 -6.62 12.60
C ASP A 6 -47.04 -5.43 12.86
N LEU A 7 -47.14 -4.82 14.05
CA LEU A 7 -46.26 -3.71 14.46
C LEU A 7 -44.80 -4.17 14.64
N LYS A 8 -44.58 -5.34 15.27
CA LYS A 8 -43.24 -5.91 15.44
C LYS A 8 -42.58 -6.25 14.10
N ILE A 9 -43.35 -6.76 13.13
CA ILE A 9 -42.85 -7.06 11.78
C ILE A 9 -42.43 -5.78 11.05
N LYS A 10 -43.21 -4.70 11.14
CA LYS A 10 -42.87 -3.41 10.53
C LYS A 10 -41.60 -2.81 11.14
N ILE A 11 -41.46 -2.88 12.46
CA ILE A 11 -40.25 -2.42 13.16
C ILE A 11 -39.03 -3.24 12.73
N LEU A 12 -39.18 -4.56 12.61
CA LEU A 12 -38.10 -5.44 12.15
C LEU A 12 -37.68 -5.11 10.71
N ILE A 13 -38.64 -4.88 9.80
CA ILE A 13 -38.36 -4.49 8.41
C ILE A 13 -37.65 -3.14 8.35
N MET A 14 -38.11 -2.15 9.12
CA MET A 14 -37.47 -0.84 9.18
C MET A 14 -36.03 -0.92 9.72
N PHE A 15 -35.80 -1.78 10.72
CA PHE A 15 -34.47 -2.02 11.27
C PHE A 15 -33.53 -2.68 10.25
N VAL A 16 -34.02 -3.67 9.48
CA VAL A 16 -33.25 -4.34 8.43
C VAL A 16 -32.89 -3.39 7.29
N ILE A 17 -33.82 -2.51 6.88
CA ILE A 17 -33.57 -1.49 5.84
C ILE A 17 -32.53 -0.48 6.31
N ALA A 18 -32.63 0.00 7.55
CA ALA A 18 -31.66 0.92 8.13
C ALA A 18 -30.26 0.29 8.22
N LEU A 19 -30.18 -0.99 8.60
CA LEU A 19 -28.90 -1.71 8.69
C LEU A 19 -28.25 -1.93 7.31
N GLY A 20 -29.05 -2.13 6.26
CA GLY A 20 -28.57 -2.28 4.89
C GLY A 20 -27.87 -1.02 4.35
N THR A 21 -28.38 0.19 4.68
CA THR A 21 -27.83 1.46 4.19
C THR A 21 -26.46 1.85 4.77
N VAL A 22 -26.06 1.26 5.90
CA VAL A 22 -24.78 1.59 6.56
C VAL A 22 -23.57 0.93 5.87
N THR A 23 -23.79 -0.05 5.00
CA THR A 23 -22.71 -0.93 4.49
C THR A 23 -22.00 -0.43 3.22
N CYS A 24 -22.39 0.69 2.62
CA CYS A 24 -21.86 1.12 1.33
C CYS A 24 -20.87 2.30 1.37
N VAL A 25 -20.27 2.62 2.51
CA VAL A 25 -19.11 3.52 2.55
C VAL A 25 -17.85 2.70 2.28
N SER A 26 -17.51 2.51 1.01
CA SER A 26 -16.17 2.05 0.63
C SER A 26 -15.21 3.21 0.85
N ALA A 27 -14.51 3.21 1.99
CA ALA A 27 -13.40 4.12 2.20
C ALA A 27 -12.30 3.75 1.21
N ALA A 28 -11.98 4.65 0.26
CA ALA A 28 -10.87 4.44 -0.63
C ALA A 28 -9.59 4.35 0.21
N GLU A 29 -8.92 3.19 0.19
CA GLU A 29 -7.66 3.04 0.89
C GLU A 29 -6.66 4.07 0.35
N PRO A 30 -5.91 4.76 1.22
CA PRO A 30 -4.89 5.69 0.77
C PRO A 30 -3.89 4.94 -0.11
N ALA A 31 -3.76 5.37 -1.38
CA ALA A 31 -2.83 4.75 -2.32
C ALA A 31 -1.43 4.57 -1.70
N LYS A 32 -0.83 3.40 -1.83
CA LYS A 32 0.48 3.11 -1.24
C LYS A 32 1.51 4.17 -1.68
N ALA A 33 2.30 4.69 -0.75
CA ALA A 33 3.32 5.69 -1.07
C ALA A 33 4.34 5.09 -2.05
N PHE A 34 4.73 5.88 -3.06
CA PHE A 34 5.75 5.46 -4.03
C PHE A 34 7.09 5.23 -3.32
N THR A 35 7.78 4.16 -3.67
CA THR A 35 9.17 3.93 -3.22
C THR A 35 9.94 3.17 -4.29
N ILE A 36 11.26 3.16 -4.13
CA ILE A 36 12.21 2.45 -4.97
C ILE A 36 12.65 1.19 -4.21
N ALA A 37 12.71 0.05 -4.89
CA ALA A 37 13.16 -1.20 -4.30
C ALA A 37 14.63 -1.48 -4.63
N ARG A 38 15.49 -1.49 -3.61
CA ARG A 38 16.85 -1.98 -3.72
C ARG A 38 16.86 -3.49 -3.81
N VAL A 39 17.52 -4.01 -4.83
CA VAL A 39 17.62 -5.45 -5.06
C VAL A 39 18.81 -6.02 -4.29
N TRP A 40 18.55 -7.01 -3.47
CA TRP A 40 19.57 -7.88 -2.89
C TRP A 40 19.75 -9.11 -3.78
N TYR A 41 20.97 -9.27 -4.31
CA TYR A 41 21.38 -10.42 -5.12
C TYR A 41 22.74 -10.99 -4.66
N GLN A 42 23.06 -12.21 -5.07
CA GLN A 42 24.21 -13.00 -4.57
C GLN A 42 25.54 -12.74 -5.29
N GLY A 43 25.69 -11.62 -6.01
CA GLY A 43 26.73 -11.44 -7.04
C GLY A 43 27.95 -10.60 -6.67
N GLY A 44 28.46 -10.63 -5.43
CA GLY A 44 29.74 -9.97 -5.10
C GLY A 44 29.74 -8.95 -3.95
N GLY A 45 28.68 -8.89 -3.13
CA GLY A 45 28.73 -8.21 -1.82
C GLY A 45 28.38 -6.72 -1.80
N ASP A 46 28.44 -6.00 -2.92
CA ASP A 46 28.25 -4.53 -2.94
C ASP A 46 26.87 -4.03 -3.37
N TRP A 47 25.85 -4.90 -3.28
CA TRP A 47 24.45 -4.52 -3.53
C TRP A 47 23.92 -3.46 -2.54
N TYR A 48 24.60 -3.32 -1.39
CA TYR A 48 24.27 -2.37 -0.34
C TYR A 48 25.36 -1.29 -0.18
N ASN A 49 25.68 -0.59 -1.27
CA ASN A 49 26.46 0.64 -1.22
C ASN A 49 25.56 1.87 -0.99
N ASP A 50 26.15 2.91 -0.40
CA ASP A 50 25.61 4.27 -0.27
C ASP A 50 24.14 4.31 0.19
N PRO A 51 23.88 4.02 1.49
CA PRO A 51 22.52 3.89 2.02
C PRO A 51 21.70 5.19 1.94
N SER A 52 22.35 6.34 1.70
CA SER A 52 21.71 7.65 1.60
C SER A 52 21.17 7.96 0.20
N VAL A 53 21.59 7.24 -0.85
CA VAL A 53 21.21 7.56 -2.25
C VAL A 53 19.69 7.54 -2.45
N ILE A 54 19.04 6.44 -2.07
CA ILE A 54 17.59 6.29 -2.29
C ILE A 54 16.78 7.24 -1.38
N PRO A 55 17.06 7.38 -0.07
CA PRO A 55 16.38 8.39 0.76
C PRO A 55 16.51 9.81 0.22
N ASN A 56 17.69 10.21 -0.26
CA ASN A 56 17.91 11.53 -0.84
C ASN A 56 17.12 11.71 -2.16
N LEU A 57 17.11 10.69 -3.01
CA LEU A 57 16.34 10.70 -4.25
C LEU A 57 14.83 10.79 -3.99
N LEU A 58 14.31 10.00 -3.05
CA LEU A 58 12.90 10.06 -2.66
C LEU A 58 12.54 11.44 -2.12
N LYS A 59 13.38 12.02 -1.25
CA LYS A 59 13.18 13.40 -0.75
C LYS A 59 13.13 14.42 -1.89
N TYR A 60 14.02 14.29 -2.87
CA TYR A 60 14.01 15.16 -4.05
C TYR A 60 12.74 15.00 -4.88
N ILE A 61 12.34 13.75 -5.19
CA ILE A 61 11.11 13.46 -5.94
C ILE A 61 9.90 14.07 -5.24
N ALA A 62 9.79 13.91 -3.92
CA ALA A 62 8.70 14.51 -3.13
C ALA A 62 8.64 16.03 -3.32
N GLY A 63 9.79 16.71 -3.20
CA GLY A 63 9.88 18.16 -3.32
C GLY A 63 9.65 18.68 -4.75
N ALA A 64 10.13 17.95 -5.76
CA ALA A 64 10.06 18.36 -7.15
C ALA A 64 8.70 18.08 -7.81
N THR A 65 7.98 17.05 -7.35
CA THR A 65 6.73 16.58 -8.00
C THR A 65 5.49 16.72 -7.13
N GLY A 66 5.65 16.90 -5.80
CA GLY A 66 4.54 16.81 -4.85
C GLY A 66 3.99 15.39 -4.66
N MET A 67 4.60 14.37 -5.26
CA MET A 67 4.18 12.98 -5.11
C MET A 67 4.34 12.51 -3.66
N ARG A 68 3.39 11.71 -3.20
CA ARG A 68 3.51 11.00 -1.93
C ARG A 68 4.49 9.83 -2.07
N VAL A 69 5.65 9.97 -1.45
CA VAL A 69 6.72 8.97 -1.46
C VAL A 69 7.01 8.43 -0.06
N ALA A 70 7.61 7.24 0.03
CA ALA A 70 8.14 6.72 1.28
C ALA A 70 9.43 7.46 1.67
N THR A 71 9.81 7.39 2.95
CA THR A 71 11.07 7.94 3.46
C THR A 71 12.26 7.01 3.25
N THR A 72 12.00 5.73 3.00
CA THR A 72 13.02 4.69 2.85
C THR A 72 12.76 3.80 1.64
N GLU A 73 13.84 3.19 1.16
CA GLU A 73 13.81 2.14 0.15
C GLU A 73 13.08 0.89 0.65
N ALA A 74 12.48 0.14 -0.26
CA ALA A 74 12.19 -1.26 -0.03
C ALA A 74 13.46 -2.09 -0.30
N ARG A 75 13.61 -3.22 0.38
CA ARG A 75 14.68 -4.20 0.10
C ARG A 75 14.04 -5.51 -0.29
N ILE A 76 14.37 -6.00 -1.47
CA ILE A 76 13.75 -7.20 -2.04
C ILE A 76 14.80 -8.11 -2.69
N LYS A 77 14.47 -9.38 -2.84
CA LYS A 77 15.18 -10.29 -3.74
C LYS A 77 14.45 -10.33 -5.08
N LEU A 78 15.14 -10.72 -6.15
CA LEU A 78 14.50 -10.94 -7.46
C LEU A 78 13.46 -12.09 -7.44
N THR A 79 13.53 -12.96 -6.44
CA THR A 79 12.57 -14.05 -6.23
C THR A 79 11.41 -13.68 -5.31
N ASP A 80 11.34 -12.43 -4.82
CA ASP A 80 10.25 -11.97 -3.95
C ASP A 80 8.99 -11.73 -4.79
N GLU A 81 7.84 -12.26 -4.37
CA GLU A 81 6.55 -12.06 -5.05
C GLU A 81 6.19 -10.57 -5.17
N ARG A 82 6.66 -9.75 -4.22
CA ARG A 82 6.42 -8.30 -4.20
C ARG A 82 7.25 -7.54 -5.22
N LEU A 83 8.12 -8.18 -5.99
CA LEU A 83 8.93 -7.54 -7.04
C LEU A 83 8.07 -6.62 -7.95
N PHE A 84 6.91 -7.13 -8.36
CA PHE A 84 5.97 -6.42 -9.25
C PHE A 84 5.21 -5.27 -8.58
N SER A 85 5.32 -5.12 -7.26
CA SER A 85 4.74 -4.00 -6.51
C SER A 85 5.61 -2.73 -6.59
N TYR A 86 6.81 -2.81 -7.17
CA TYR A 86 7.76 -1.72 -7.22
C TYR A 86 8.05 -1.34 -8.68
N PRO A 87 7.61 -0.16 -9.13
CA PRO A 87 7.80 0.27 -10.52
C PRO A 87 9.27 0.62 -10.86
N ILE A 88 10.12 0.83 -9.84
CA ILE A 88 11.55 1.13 -10.01
C ILE A 88 12.36 0.21 -9.11
N LEU A 89 13.32 -0.49 -9.72
CA LEU A 89 14.33 -1.28 -9.05
C LEU A 89 15.66 -0.53 -9.07
N TYR A 90 16.35 -0.52 -7.93
CA TYR A 90 17.69 0.04 -7.78
C TYR A 90 18.68 -1.11 -7.58
N LEU A 91 19.63 -1.21 -8.50
CA LEU A 91 20.66 -2.24 -8.49
C LEU A 91 22.02 -1.57 -8.50
N THR A 92 22.89 -2.05 -7.63
CA THR A 92 24.30 -1.67 -7.55
C THR A 92 25.12 -2.89 -7.24
N GLY A 93 26.41 -2.80 -7.49
CA GLY A 93 27.37 -3.79 -7.07
C GLY A 93 28.60 -3.75 -7.96
N HIS A 94 29.67 -4.30 -7.44
CA HIS A 94 30.82 -4.68 -8.24
C HIS A 94 30.59 -6.14 -8.60
N GLY A 95 30.66 -6.45 -9.89
CA GLY A 95 30.55 -7.84 -10.35
C GLY A 95 31.64 -8.70 -9.71
N ASN A 96 31.53 -10.02 -9.90
CA ASN A 96 32.69 -10.90 -9.80
C ASN A 96 33.51 -10.84 -11.08
#